data_AF-A0A3S1EEC2-F1
#
_entry.id   AF-A0A3S1EEC2-F1
#
_cell.length_a   1.000
_cell.length_b   1.000
_cell.length_c   1.000
_cell.angle_alpha   90.00
_cell.angle_beta   90.00
_cell.angle_gamma   90.00
#
_symmetry.space_group_name_H-M   'P 1'
#
loop_
_entity.id
_entity.type
_entity.pdbx_description
1 polymer ?
#
loop_
_entity_poly.entity_id
_entity_poly.type
_entity_poly.pdbx_seq_one_letter_code
_entity_poly.pdbx_strand_id
1 'polypeptide(L)'
;APQGDIPGGADLFGDGNVIAVDLPGHADGQFGLLFNGLARPLLYAVDVQWLLTALTETRTPGFPATLIAEDAAAIEPTSAMLRRFLGSGGEVMLCHDPAPTSYDLAPEVA
;
A
#
# COMPACT_ATOMS: atom_id res chain seq x y z
N ALA A 1 -7.58 -12.59 9.70
CA ALA A 1 -8.87 -11.86 9.50
C ALA A 1 -8.61 -10.38 9.73
N PRO A 2 -9.25 -9.47 8.99
CA PRO A 2 -9.10 -8.04 9.24
C PRO A 2 -9.53 -7.70 10.68
N GLN A 3 -8.75 -6.89 11.37
CA GLN A 3 -9.04 -6.42 12.73
C GLN A 3 -9.46 -4.95 12.63
N GLY A 4 -10.75 -4.69 12.41
CA GLY A 4 -11.26 -3.34 12.16
C GLY A 4 -10.87 -2.82 10.77
N ASP A 5 -10.44 -1.56 10.69
CA ASP A 5 -9.96 -0.92 9.44
C ASP A 5 -8.56 -1.37 9.02
N ILE A 6 -7.92 -2.24 9.81
CA ILE A 6 -6.60 -2.79 9.54
C ILE A 6 -6.71 -3.92 8.51
N PRO A 7 -5.96 -3.86 7.38
CA PRO A 7 -5.95 -4.90 6.36
C PRO A 7 -5.60 -6.26 6.96
N GLY A 8 -6.36 -7.30 6.58
CA GLY A 8 -6.01 -8.68 6.94
C GLY A 8 -4.72 -9.12 6.24
N GLY A 9 -4.02 -10.10 6.83
CA GLY A 9 -2.79 -10.62 6.26
C GLY A 9 -2.15 -11.71 7.11
N ALA A 10 -0.96 -12.15 6.72
CA ALA A 10 -0.13 -13.10 7.47
C ALA A 10 0.86 -12.34 8.36
N ASP A 11 0.83 -12.62 9.67
CA ASP A 11 1.82 -12.09 10.61
C ASP A 11 3.16 -12.81 10.41
N LEU A 12 4.19 -12.05 10.04
CA LEU A 12 5.48 -12.60 9.65
C LEU A 12 6.33 -13.04 10.85
N PHE A 13 6.12 -12.42 12.01
CA PHE A 13 6.94 -12.67 13.21
C PHE A 13 6.13 -13.22 14.39
N GLY A 14 4.81 -13.24 14.29
CA GLY A 14 3.91 -13.76 15.33
C GLY A 14 3.68 -12.79 16.50
N ASP A 15 4.13 -11.54 16.36
CA ASP A 15 4.02 -10.48 17.37
C ASP A 15 3.03 -9.37 16.96
N GLY A 16 2.42 -9.48 15.78
CA GLY A 16 1.48 -8.52 15.23
C GLY A 16 2.10 -7.22 14.74
N ASN A 17 3.42 -7.09 14.71
CA ASN A 17 4.09 -5.85 14.32
C ASN A 17 4.31 -5.72 12.81
N VAL A 18 4.55 -6.83 12.11
CA VAL A 18 4.74 -6.84 10.65
C VAL A 18 3.83 -7.87 10.00
N ILE A 19 2.89 -7.37 9.21
CA ILE A 19 1.86 -8.19 8.57
C ILE A 19 2.05 -8.08 7.05
N ALA A 20 2.18 -9.22 6.37
CA ALA A 20 2.11 -9.31 4.92
C ALA A 20 0.65 -9.23 4.48
N VAL A 21 0.32 -8.16 3.76
CA VAL A 21 -1.05 -7.84 3.31
C VAL A 21 -1.16 -8.18 1.84
N ASP A 22 -2.13 -9.02 1.46
CA ASP A 22 -2.42 -9.34 0.06
C ASP A 22 -2.94 -8.08 -0.67
N LEU A 23 -2.32 -7.74 -1.81
CA LEU A 23 -2.60 -6.51 -2.57
C LEU A 23 -2.78 -6.83 -4.05
N PRO A 24 -3.86 -7.55 -4.42
CA PRO A 24 -4.08 -7.97 -5.80
C PRO A 24 -4.33 -6.79 -6.72
N GLY A 25 -3.95 -6.98 -7.99
CA GLY A 25 -4.31 -6.10 -9.09
C GLY A 25 -3.18 -5.89 -10.07
N HIS A 26 -2.01 -5.46 -9.58
CA HIS A 26 -0.88 -5.15 -10.47
C HIS A 26 -0.17 -6.42 -10.97
N ALA A 27 0.24 -7.31 -10.06
CA ALA A 27 0.96 -8.54 -10.40
C ALA A 27 0.48 -9.70 -9.52
N ASP A 28 0.53 -10.93 -10.06
CA ASP A 28 0.26 -12.13 -9.28
C ASP A 28 1.25 -12.24 -8.10
N GLY A 29 0.73 -12.60 -6.93
CA GLY A 29 1.51 -12.68 -5.69
C GLY A 29 1.98 -11.33 -5.12
N GLN A 30 1.53 -10.19 -5.63
CA GLN A 30 1.84 -8.88 -5.03
C GLN A 30 1.28 -8.79 -3.60
N PHE A 31 2.14 -8.42 -2.66
CA PHE A 31 1.76 -8.12 -1.28
C PHE A 31 2.50 -6.88 -0.78
N GLY A 32 1.93 -6.22 0.22
CA GLY A 32 2.54 -5.11 0.94
C GLY A 32 2.89 -5.49 2.37
N LEU A 33 3.54 -4.57 3.08
CA LEU A 33 3.91 -4.73 4.47
C LEU A 33 3.22 -3.68 5.34
N LEU A 34 2.44 -4.15 6.30
CA LEU A 34 1.90 -3.31 7.36
C LEU A 34 2.83 -3.36 8.58
N PHE A 35 3.39 -2.21 8.93
CA PHE A 35 4.13 -1.95 10.16
C PHE A 35 3.19 -1.38 11.20
N ASN A 36 2.65 -2.26 12.04
CA ASN A 36 1.59 -1.94 13.00
C ASN A 36 2.14 -1.40 14.35
N GLY A 37 3.42 -1.63 14.64
CA GLY A 37 4.06 -1.20 15.90
C GLY A 37 4.50 0.27 15.95
N LEU A 38 4.24 1.05 14.89
CA LEU A 38 4.60 2.47 14.83
C LEU A 38 3.53 3.34 15.51
N ALA A 39 3.93 4.54 15.96
CA ALA A 39 2.98 5.52 16.50
C ALA A 39 1.86 5.88 15.50
N ARG A 40 2.21 5.86 14.21
CA ARG A 40 1.28 5.89 13.08
C ARG A 40 1.52 4.63 12.24
N PRO A 41 0.57 3.67 12.19
CA PRO A 41 0.75 2.46 11.40
C PRO A 41 1.03 2.77 9.93
N LEU A 42 2.06 2.14 9.37
CA LEU A 42 2.47 2.33 7.98
C LEU A 42 2.12 1.10 7.16
N LEU A 43 1.43 1.28 6.04
CA LEU A 43 1.26 0.26 5.01
C LEU A 43 2.12 0.65 3.79
N TYR A 44 3.22 -0.08 3.59
CA TYR A 44 3.95 -0.04 2.34
C TYR A 44 3.18 -0.87 1.31
N ALA A 45 2.45 -0.17 0.44
CA ALA A 45 1.48 -0.75 -0.49
C ALA A 45 2.04 -1.00 -1.90
N VAL A 46 3.37 -0.91 -2.04
CA VAL A 46 4.09 -1.28 -3.26
C VAL A 46 3.51 -0.56 -4.50
N ASP A 47 3.02 -1.32 -5.48
CA ASP A 47 2.53 -0.83 -6.78
C ASP A 47 1.01 -0.91 -6.91
N VAL A 48 0.26 -0.90 -5.80
CA VAL A 48 -1.21 -0.74 -5.86
C VAL A 48 -1.61 0.55 -6.58
N GLN A 49 -0.82 1.61 -6.39
CA GLN A 49 -0.87 2.87 -7.12
C GLN A 49 0.55 3.39 -7.30
N TRP A 50 0.76 4.28 -8.27
CA TRP A 50 2.06 4.93 -8.44
C TRP A 50 2.17 6.22 -7.62
N LEU A 51 1.09 6.97 -7.52
CA LEU A 51 1.07 8.25 -6.83
C LEU A 51 0.01 8.23 -5.73
N LEU A 52 0.37 8.73 -4.55
CA LEU A 52 -0.54 8.90 -3.44
C LEU A 52 -1.67 9.87 -3.81
N THR A 53 -1.37 10.89 -4.61
CA THR A 53 -2.39 11.81 -5.16
C THR A 53 -3.40 11.08 -6.05
N ALA A 54 -2.96 10.12 -6.87
CA ALA A 54 -3.87 9.33 -7.68
C ALA A 54 -4.76 8.42 -6.82
N LEU A 55 -4.18 7.85 -5.75
CA LEU A 55 -4.93 7.06 -4.77
C LEU A 55 -6.02 7.89 -4.09
N THR A 56 -5.67 9.05 -3.51
CA THR A 56 -6.59 9.88 -2.71
C THR A 56 -7.65 10.57 -3.55
N GLU A 57 -7.33 10.98 -4.77
CA GLU A 57 -8.27 11.59 -5.71
C GLU A 57 -9.12 10.57 -6.48
N THR A 58 -8.96 9.26 -6.19
CA THR A 58 -9.69 8.17 -6.87
C THR A 58 -9.46 8.19 -8.39
N ARG A 59 -8.23 8.49 -8.79
CA ARG A 59 -7.79 8.45 -10.19
C ARG A 59 -7.15 7.11 -10.49
N THR A 60 -7.98 6.07 -10.56
CA THR A 60 -7.52 4.72 -10.94
C THR A 60 -6.82 4.74 -12.30
N PRO A 61 -5.76 3.93 -12.48
CA PRO A 61 -5.09 3.76 -13.77
C PRO A 61 -6.13 3.43 -14.85
N GLY A 62 -6.28 4.31 -15.82
CA GLY A 62 -7.10 4.08 -17.01
C GLY A 62 -6.30 3.35 -18.09
N PHE A 63 -6.93 3.10 -19.23
CA PHE A 63 -6.21 2.63 -20.41
C PHE A 63 -5.11 3.64 -20.83
N PRO A 64 -3.88 3.20 -21.20
CA PRO A 64 -3.43 1.82 -21.35
C PRO A 64 -2.76 1.22 -20.10
N ALA A 65 -2.71 1.93 -18.97
CA ALA A 65 -2.05 1.45 -17.75
C ALA A 65 -2.71 0.17 -17.17
N THR A 66 -3.98 -0.09 -17.47
CA THR A 66 -4.62 -1.37 -17.11
C THR A 66 -4.12 -2.57 -17.92
N LEU A 67 -3.43 -2.38 -19.05
CA LEU A 67 -2.89 -3.49 -19.85
C LEU A 67 -1.70 -4.19 -19.17
N ILE A 68 -1.07 -3.55 -18.20
CA ILE A 68 0.06 -4.09 -17.44
C ILE A 68 -0.37 -4.60 -16.06
N ALA A 69 -1.68 -4.68 -15.80
CA ALA A 69 -2.23 -5.21 -14.57
C ALA A 69 -2.66 -6.66 -14.78
N GLU A 70 -2.26 -7.54 -13.87
CA GLU A 70 -2.68 -8.94 -13.85
C GLU A 70 -4.19 -9.08 -13.58
N ASP A 71 -4.73 -8.29 -12.65
CA ASP A 71 -6.16 -8.26 -12.32
C ASP A 71 -6.67 -6.81 -12.23
N ALA A 72 -7.08 -6.26 -13.38
CA ALA A 72 -7.63 -4.92 -13.44
C ALA A 72 -8.89 -4.73 -12.57
N ALA A 73 -9.66 -5.79 -12.30
CA ALA A 73 -10.87 -5.70 -11.48
C ALA A 73 -10.56 -5.54 -9.98
N ALA A 74 -9.40 -6.00 -9.53
CA ALA A 74 -8.95 -5.85 -8.14
C ALA A 74 -8.37 -4.46 -7.81
N ILE A 75 -7.91 -3.69 -8.80
CA ILE A 75 -7.22 -2.40 -8.60
C ILE A 75 -8.03 -1.44 -7.71
N GLU A 76 -9.30 -1.21 -8.05
CA GLU A 76 -10.14 -0.25 -7.32
C GLU A 76 -10.54 -0.77 -5.92
N PRO A 77 -10.99 -2.02 -5.72
CA PRO A 77 -11.20 -2.59 -4.39
C PRO A 77 -9.97 -2.49 -3.48
N THR A 78 -8.78 -2.81 -4.00
CA THR A 78 -7.52 -2.70 -3.26
C THR A 78 -7.19 -1.23 -2.94
N SER A 79 -7.37 -0.32 -3.89
CA SER A 79 -7.18 1.12 -3.69
C SER A 79 -8.17 1.69 -2.66
N ALA A 80 -9.42 1.26 -2.69
CA ALA A 80 -10.43 1.65 -1.71
C ALA A 80 -10.07 1.17 -0.30
N MET A 81 -9.45 -0.01 -0.16
CA MET A 81 -8.91 -0.48 1.12
C MET A 81 -7.82 0.44 1.66
N LEU A 82 -6.86 0.85 0.82
CA LEU A 82 -5.82 1.79 1.23
C LEU A 82 -6.40 3.14 1.65
N ARG A 83 -7.41 3.64 0.93
CA ARG A 83 -8.10 4.89 1.31
C ARG A 83 -8.80 4.79 2.67
N ARG A 84 -9.41 3.66 3.01
CA ARG A 84 -9.99 3.44 4.35
C ARG A 84 -8.89 3.45 5.42
N PHE A 85 -7.78 2.78 5.17
CA PHE A 85 -6.64 2.75 6.08
C PHE A 85 -6.03 4.15 6.32
N LEU A 86 -5.94 4.98 5.27
CA LEU A 86 -5.59 6.40 5.42
C LEU A 86 -6.62 7.14 6.29
N GLY A 87 -7.91 6.91 6.06
CA GLY A 87 -9.01 7.51 6.82
C GLY A 87 -9.03 7.13 8.30
N SER A 88 -8.51 5.95 8.68
CA SER A 88 -8.37 5.51 10.07
C SER A 88 -7.11 6.05 10.76
N GLY A 89 -6.36 6.94 10.10
CA GLY A 89 -5.14 7.56 10.64
C GLY A 89 -3.85 6.86 10.24
N GLY A 90 -3.91 5.79 9.44
CA GLY A 90 -2.73 5.11 8.89
C GLY A 90 -1.95 5.96 7.90
N GLU A 91 -0.77 5.47 7.54
CA GLU A 91 0.10 6.04 6.51
C GLU A 91 0.27 5.04 5.37
N VAL A 92 0.15 5.50 4.12
CA VAL A 92 0.39 4.65 2.94
C VAL A 92 1.61 5.16 2.21
N MET A 93 2.52 4.25 1.87
CA MET A 93 3.69 4.52 1.02
C MET A 93 3.64 3.63 -0.22
N LEU A 94 4.05 4.18 -1.36
CA LEU A 94 4.03 3.53 -2.68
C LEU A 94 5.45 3.58 -3.26
N CYS A 95 5.85 2.59 -4.06
CA CYS A 95 7.23 2.53 -4.62
C CYS A 95 7.57 3.67 -5.58
N HIS A 96 6.54 4.24 -6.21
CA HIS A 96 6.69 5.15 -7.34
C HIS A 96 6.21 6.57 -7.04
N ASP A 97 5.89 6.88 -5.79
CA ASP A 97 5.61 8.26 -5.40
C ASP A 97 6.95 8.98 -5.17
N PRO A 98 7.25 10.06 -5.93
CA PRO A 98 8.52 10.76 -5.81
C PRO A 98 8.58 11.70 -4.60
N ALA A 99 7.46 11.89 -3.88
CA ALA A 99 7.45 12.74 -2.70
C ALA A 99 8.36 12.15 -1.61
N PRO A 100 9.21 12.97 -0.96
CA PRO A 100 10.09 12.49 0.07
C PRO A 100 9.28 11.99 1.28
N THR A 101 9.79 10.95 1.94
CA THR A 101 9.19 10.35 3.12
C THR A 101 10.12 10.47 4.33
N SER A 102 9.57 10.29 5.53
CA SER A 102 10.37 10.20 6.76
C SER A 102 11.24 8.93 6.83
N TYR A 103 11.02 7.98 5.91
CA TYR A 103 11.75 6.72 5.81
C TYR A 103 12.89 6.78 4.79
N ASP A 104 13.03 7.88 4.06
CA ASP A 104 14.10 8.07 3.10
C ASP A 104 15.46 8.07 3.81
N LEU A 105 16.42 7.34 3.25
CA LEU A 105 17.78 7.36 3.74
C LEU A 105 18.41 8.72 3.47
N ALA A 106 19.24 9.19 4.41
CA ALA A 106 20.07 10.35 4.16
C ALA A 106 20.96 10.08 2.93
N PRO A 107 21.18 11.08 2.06
CA PRO A 107 22.08 10.92 0.94
C PRO A 107 23.45 10.48 1.45
N GLU A 108 24.00 9.44 0.84
CA GLU A 108 25.33 8.95 1.19
C GLU A 108 26.34 10.08 0.93
N VAL A 109 27.10 10.46 1.96
CA VAL A 109 28.11 11.50 1.84
C VAL A 109 29.27 10.90 1.05
N ALA A 110 29.42 11.32 -0.20
CA ALA A 110 30.51 10.91 -1.10
C ALA A 110 31.89 11.41 -0.62
#